data_AF-A0A1C5INX8-F1
#
_entry.id   AF-A0A1C5INX8-F1
#
_cell.length_a   1.000
_cell.length_b   1.000
_cell.length_c   1.000
_cell.angle_alpha   90.00
_cell.angle_beta   90.00
_cell.angle_gamma   90.00
#
_symmetry.space_group_name_H-M   'P 1'
#
loop_
_entity.id
_entity.type
_entity.pdbx_description
1 polymer ?
#
loop_
_entity_poly.entity_id
_entity_poly.type
_entity_poly.pdbx_seq_one_letter_code
_entity_poly.pdbx_strand_id
1 'polypeptide(L)' 'MLTAAQLSTVVNEVLADPPPRIVLDLGGVTFCDSQGLGTLVVLSRKASHMQCVLMLSNVGDFLIRVLDITGLRSALMIR' A
#
# COMPACT_ATOMS: atom_id res chain seq x y z
N MET A 1 -3.28 -13.21 -10.63
CA MET A 1 -2.02 -12.68 -10.06
C MET A 1 -2.13 -12.82 -8.53
N LEU A 2 -1.15 -13.45 -7.86
CA LEU A 2 -1.21 -13.77 -6.42
C LEU A 2 -0.56 -12.71 -5.50
N THR A 3 0.09 -11.69 -6.07
CA THR A 3 0.92 -10.74 -5.32
C THR A 3 0.11 -9.84 -4.38
N ALA A 4 -1.10 -9.41 -4.77
CA ALA A 4 -1.96 -8.61 -3.90
C ALA A 4 -2.41 -9.39 -2.65
N ALA A 5 -2.77 -10.66 -2.81
CA ALA A 5 -3.13 -11.53 -1.69
C ALA A 5 -1.93 -11.79 -0.77
N GLN A 6 -0.75 -12.08 -1.34
CA GLN A 6 0.48 -12.26 -0.58
C GLN A 6 0.87 -11.00 0.21
N LEU A 7 0.81 -9.82 -0.41
CA LEU A 7 1.06 -8.55 0.26
C LEU A 7 0.08 -8.34 1.42
N SER A 8 -1.20 -8.63 1.21
CA SER A 8 -2.21 -8.52 2.26
C SER A 8 -1.91 -9.44 3.44
N THR A 9 -1.58 -10.70 3.18
CA THR A 9 -1.21 -11.68 4.23
C THR A 9 -0.02 -11.17 5.04
N VAL A 10 1.09 -10.82 4.39
CA VAL A 10 2.31 -10.40 5.08
C VAL A 10 2.09 -9.14 5.92
N VAL A 11 1.41 -8.13 5.37
CA VAL A 11 1.14 -6.90 6.14
C VAL A 11 0.18 -7.18 7.30
N ASN A 12 -0.79 -8.08 7.14
CA ASN A 12 -1.70 -8.46 8.22
C ASN A 12 -0.98 -9.22 9.35
N GLU A 13 0.01 -10.05 9.03
CA GLU A 13 0.85 -10.73 10.01
C GLU A 13 1.70 -9.73 10.80
N VAL A 14 2.33 -8.76 10.12
CA VAL A 14 3.09 -7.69 10.78
C VAL A 14 2.17 -6.84 11.67
N LEU A 15 0.95 -6.58 11.22
CA LEU A 15 -0.03 -5.84 12.01
C LEU A 15 -0.56 -6.61 13.22
N ALA A 16 -0.30 -7.92 13.38
CA ALA A 16 -0.68 -8.64 14.60
C ALA A 16 0.04 -8.11 15.85
N ASP A 17 1.26 -7.58 15.67
CA ASP A 17 2.03 -6.83 16.67
C ASP A 17 2.53 -5.52 16.00
N PRO A 18 1.67 -4.49 15.92
CA PRO A 18 1.84 -3.39 14.98
C PRO A 18 3.08 -2.54 15.34
N PRO A 19 4.05 -2.38 14.42
CA PRO A 19 5.15 -1.45 14.63
C PRO A 19 4.65 0.00 14.49
N PRO A 20 5.45 1.01 14.89
CA PRO A 20 5.09 2.41 14.64
C PRO A 20 4.93 2.76 13.16
N ARG A 21 5.62 2.02 12.27
CA ARG A 21 5.61 2.25 10.83
C ARG A 21 5.92 0.98 10.03
N ILE A 22 5.22 0.81 8.91
CA ILE A 22 5.54 -0.13 7.82
C ILE A 22 5.84 0.69 6.56
N VAL A 23 6.96 0.40 5.89
CA VAL A 23 7.32 1.03 4.61
C VAL A 23 7.27 -0.02 3.51
N LEU A 24 6.46 0.22 2.48
CA LEU A 24 6.44 -0.59 1.27
C LEU A 24 7.33 0.08 0.22
N ASP A 25 8.42 -0.58 -0.14
CA ASP A 25 9.27 -0.17 -1.28
C ASP A 25 8.64 -0.67 -2.58
N LEU A 26 8.17 0.26 -3.41
CA LEU A 26 7.51 -0.02 -4.68
C LEU A 26 8.44 0.16 -5.89
N GLY A 27 9.75 0.31 -5.69
CA GLY A 27 10.70 0.60 -6.78
C GLY A 27 10.77 -0.47 -7.86
N GLY A 28 10.44 -1.73 -7.53
CA GLY A 28 10.35 -2.84 -8.48
C GLY A 28 8.96 -3.07 -9.08
N VAL A 29 7.95 -2.28 -8.70
CA VAL A 29 6.57 -2.45 -9.17
C VAL A 29 6.41 -1.81 -10.54
N THR A 30 6.16 -2.63 -11.56
CA THR A 30 5.95 -2.18 -12.94
C THR A 30 4.49 -2.22 -13.37
N PHE A 31 3.62 -2.86 -12.58
CA PHE A 31 2.19 -2.99 -12.85
C PHE A 31 1.38 -3.06 -11.54
N CYS A 32 0.22 -2.42 -11.53
CA CYS A 32 -0.73 -2.45 -10.43
C CYS A 32 -2.14 -2.26 -11.00
N ASP A 33 -2.98 -3.29 -10.88
CA ASP A 33 -4.38 -3.26 -11.32
C ASP A 33 -5.31 -2.74 -10.21
N SER A 34 -6.62 -2.79 -10.44
CA SER A 34 -7.61 -2.38 -9.45
C SER A 34 -7.55 -3.19 -8.15
N GLN A 35 -7.15 -4.47 -8.20
CA GLN A 35 -6.99 -5.29 -7.01
C GLN A 35 -5.80 -4.81 -6.19
N GLY A 36 -4.64 -4.57 -6.82
CA GLY A 36 -3.46 -4.02 -6.16
C GLY A 36 -3.73 -2.66 -5.50
N LEU A 37 -4.38 -1.74 -6.22
CA LEU A 37 -4.76 -0.43 -5.67
C LEU A 37 -5.70 -0.57 -4.47
N GLY A 38 -6.73 -1.41 -4.59
CA GLY A 38 -7.68 -1.68 -3.50
C GLY A 38 -6.98 -2.25 -2.27
N THR A 39 -6.06 -3.19 -2.45
CA THR A 39 -5.25 -3.77 -1.37
C THR A 39 -4.43 -2.70 -0.65
N LEU A 40 -3.73 -1.81 -1.37
CA LEU A 40 -2.95 -0.72 -0.75
C LEU A 40 -3.83 0.20 0.11
N VAL A 41 -5.01 0.56 -0.39
CA VAL A 41 -5.97 1.41 0.34
C VAL A 41 -6.50 0.71 1.59
N VAL A 42 -6.87 -0.56 1.49
CA VAL A 42 -7.37 -1.36 2.62
C VAL A 42 -6.29 -1.49 3.69
N LEU A 43 -5.04 -1.79 3.31
CA LEU A 43 -3.93 -1.92 4.25
C LEU A 43 -3.58 -0.58 4.91
N SER A 44 -3.62 0.53 4.17
CA SER A 44 -3.40 1.88 4.72
C SER A 44 -4.41 2.20 5.84
N ARG A 45 -5.70 1.94 5.57
CA ARG A 45 -6.77 2.10 6.58
C ARG A 45 -6.56 1.18 7.77
N LYS A 46 -6.26 -0.09 7.53
CA LYS A 46 -6.04 -1.07 8.61
C LYS A 46 -4.87 -0.68 9.51
N ALA A 47 -3.73 -0.29 8.93
CA ALA A 47 -2.58 0.19 9.68
C ALA A 47 -2.95 1.40 10.54
N SER A 48 -3.68 2.36 9.99
CA SER A 48 -4.16 3.53 10.74
C SER A 48 -5.05 3.15 11.93
N HIS A 49 -5.94 2.16 11.78
CA HIS A 49 -6.77 1.66 12.89
C HIS A 49 -5.94 0.99 13.99
N MET A 50 -4.75 0.50 13.66
CA MET A 50 -3.82 -0.13 14.58
C MET A 50 -2.71 0.81 15.05
N GLN A 51 -2.88 2.13 14.87
CA GLN A 51 -1.91 3.17 15.23
C GLN A 51 -0.53 2.98 14.56
N CYS A 52 -0.48 2.26 13.44
CA CYS A 52 0.70 2.06 12.61
C CYS A 52 0.62 2.94 11.36
N VAL A 53 1.73 3.59 11.00
CA VAL A 53 1.82 4.33 9.74
C VAL A 53 2.20 3.38 8.60
N LEU A 54 1.37 3.24 7.57
CA LEU A 54 1.76 2.57 6.32
C LEU A 54 2.19 3.62 5.29
N MET A 55 3.44 3.55 4.84
CA MET A 55 4.03 4.47 3.87
C MET A 55 4.45 3.74 2.60
N LEU A 56 4.19 4.34 1.44
CA LEU A 56 4.70 3.88 0.15
C LEU A 56 5.94 4.69 -0.21
N SER A 57 7.01 4.02 -0.61
CA SER A 57 8.28 4.63 -1.02
C SER A 57 8.68 4.14 -2.41
N ASN A 58 9.51 4.92 -3.11
CA ASN A 58 9.97 4.61 -4.48
C ASN A 58 8.80 4.32 -5.44
N VAL A 59 7.70 5.06 -5.31
CA VAL A 59 6.51 4.86 -6.13
C VAL A 59 6.78 5.36 -7.54
N GLY A 60 6.76 4.45 -8.52
CA GLY A 60 6.99 4.82 -9.92
C GLY A 60 5.92 5.76 -10.49
N ASP A 61 6.30 6.59 -11.45
CA ASP A 61 5.44 7.61 -12.07
C ASP A 61 4.13 7.02 -12.64
N PHE A 62 4.17 5.80 -13.18
CA PHE A 62 2.97 5.14 -13.70
C PHE A 62 1.93 4.97 -12.59
N LEU A 63 2.36 4.54 -11.40
CA LEU A 63 1.47 4.25 -10.28
C LEU A 63 0.97 5.55 -9.66
N ILE A 64 1.81 6.60 -9.57
CA ILE A 64 1.37 7.95 -9.18
C ILE A 64 0.24 8.43 -10.09
N ARG A 65 0.41 8.36 -11.42
CA ARG A 65 -0.64 8.77 -12.39
C ARG A 65 -1.92 7.96 -12.22
N VAL A 66 -1.81 6.65 -12.02
CA VAL A 66 -2.98 5.79 -11.77
C VAL A 66 -3.70 6.20 -10.48
N LEU A 67 -2.96 6.49 -9.40
CA LEU A 67 -3.53 6.96 -8.14
C LEU A 67 -4.21 8.33 -8.27
N ASP A 68 -3.66 9.23 -9.09
CA ASP A 68 -4.25 10.54 -9.37
C ASP A 68 -5.55 10.41 -10.18
N ILE A 69 -5.54 9.64 -11.27
CA ILE A 69 -6.71 9.43 -12.14
C ILE A 69 -7.84 8.76 -11.36
N THR A 70 -7.51 7.83 -10.47
CA THR A 70 -8.50 7.13 -9.63
C THR A 70 -8.91 7.91 -8.38
N GLY A 71 -8.28 9.05 -8.09
CA GLY A 71 -8.53 9.86 -6.88
C GLY A 71 -8.07 9.19 -5.58
N LEU A 72 -7.27 8.12 -5.66
CA LEU A 72 -6.82 7.34 -4.50
C LEU A 72 -5.55 7.90 -3.85
N ARG A 73 -4.86 8.85 -4.48
CA ARG A 73 -3.60 9.41 -3.96
C ARG A 73 -3.72 9.97 -2.54
N SER A 74 -4.85 10.59 -2.19
CA SER A 74 -5.08 11.15 -0.85
C SER A 74 -5.31 10.10 0.24
N ALA A 75 -5.61 8.85 -0.13
CA ALA A 75 -5.82 7.76 0.82
C ALA A 75 -4.52 7.05 1.25
N LEU A 76 -3.39 7.43 0.65
CA LEU A 76 -2.11 6.76 0.81
C LEU A 76 -1.05 7.77 1.25
N MET A 77 -0.21 7.39 2.21
CA MET A 77 0.98 8.16 2.56
C MET A 77 2.11 7.78 1.60
N ILE A 78 2.55 8.72 0.77
CA ILE A 78 3.60 8.50 -0.23
C ILE A 78 4.79 9.39 0.10
N ARG A 79 6.00 8.83 0.08
CA ARG A 79 7.28 9.52 0.28
C ARG A 79 8.20 9.36 -0.91
#